data_AF-A0AAU4DAR0-F1
#
_entry.id   AF-A0AAU4DAR0-F1
#
_cell.length_a   1.000
_cell.length_b   1.000
_cell.length_c   1.000
_cell.angle_alpha   90.00
_cell.angle_beta   90.00
_cell.angle_gamma   90.00
#
_symmetry.space_group_name_H-M   'P 1'
#
loop_
_entity.id
_entity.type
_entity.pdbx_description
1 polymer ?
#
loop_
_entity_poly.entity_id
_entity_poly.type
_entity_poly.pdbx_seq_one_letter_code
_entity_poly.pdbx_strand_id
1 'polypeptide(L)'
;MSPMGQMSPTTLLADGGARQGEADLWCSYAAVRTLHWLGKKPARPEDVIAFLRSRQNADGGFAWQRGLPSDVWATYYCAQALGDLGHPVPDPDRLAGWLADTRTADGGFAMTPGQGADIWAVYYATRVQREVLGRPVPEVEALGGWLAAAQHADGGLGWSPGSRTPDVRAGYYGALAWRAAAGAAPVPWHAQALSGWLRDQQDTTGGFRFSPTSHPCAWAAFRAVRALDALGTGPREPDALRRWLADRRLPGGGYERWAGYGRADVWSAFSVVGALQTLGDPIGPADRATIADQVRGCQLPESGFTYTEPGRAGDSLATAAVTILAALRPAAGPASPESTVRWLRGAHLPYEDGVMYMPGRGAEVRCTLWAVEALAAVGESLDTGRLGRWIRGLQNTDGGFGYWLGRGSDLVSTVSAVEALAAAGLDPADWTDVPAVLRFLANCRHQDGYGPVPGAEPALAATAQAARVLDLLGEGGPARELGAGLAQRSGPLGGFGPSPRGLPDLLSTYQAVLTQRTLGLPVDLDGLRRFLAKVRVGSGFAWSPLSRQPAGLLAGCLGEQLAALAASDAAPSRLLRLNL
;
A
#
# COMPACT_ATOMS: atom_id res chain seq x y z
N MET A 1 10.91 -26.39 24.80
CA MET A 1 11.42 -26.01 23.47
C MET A 1 10.77 -26.93 22.46
N SER A 2 9.68 -26.48 21.84
CA SER A 2 9.06 -27.19 20.71
C SER A 2 9.78 -26.78 19.42
N PRO A 3 10.02 -27.70 18.47
CA PRO A 3 10.66 -27.34 17.21
C PRO A 3 9.71 -26.43 16.42
N MET A 4 10.13 -25.20 16.13
CA MET A 4 9.46 -24.32 15.17
C MET A 4 9.36 -25.07 13.85
N GLY A 5 8.13 -25.20 13.35
CA GLY A 5 7.80 -26.03 12.19
C GLY A 5 8.63 -25.69 10.96
N GLN A 6 9.15 -26.73 10.32
CA GLN A 6 9.56 -26.68 8.92
C GLN A 6 8.39 -26.11 8.11
N MET A 7 8.60 -25.03 7.36
CA MET A 7 7.62 -24.56 6.40
C MET A 7 7.39 -25.65 5.34
N SER A 8 6.25 -26.31 5.44
CA SER A 8 5.64 -27.17 4.43
C SER A 8 5.52 -26.46 3.06
N PRO A 9 5.44 -27.21 1.94
CA PRO A 9 5.30 -26.65 0.60
C PRO A 9 4.11 -25.69 0.55
N THR A 10 4.34 -24.51 -0.05
CA THR A 10 3.37 -23.53 -0.55
C THR A 10 1.89 -23.87 -0.29
N THR A 11 1.42 -23.74 0.95
CA THR A 11 0.04 -24.09 1.28
C THR A 11 -0.89 -22.97 0.82
N LEU A 12 -1.74 -23.28 -0.15
CA LEU A 12 -2.87 -22.41 -0.52
C LEU A 12 -3.87 -22.33 0.63
N LEU A 13 -4.47 -21.16 0.77
CA LEU A 13 -5.54 -20.89 1.72
C LEU A 13 -6.89 -21.36 1.17
N ALA A 14 -7.89 -21.44 2.04
CA ALA A 14 -9.23 -21.90 1.66
C ALA A 14 -10.00 -20.93 0.74
N ASP A 15 -9.50 -19.71 0.54
CA ASP A 15 -10.01 -18.78 -0.49
C ASP A 15 -9.34 -18.97 -1.86
N GLY A 16 -8.33 -19.85 -1.96
CA GLY A 16 -7.56 -20.11 -3.17
C GLY A 16 -6.33 -19.21 -3.35
N GLY A 17 -6.11 -18.26 -2.44
CA GLY A 17 -4.91 -17.40 -2.42
C GLY A 17 -3.78 -17.97 -1.59
N ALA A 18 -2.70 -17.21 -1.47
CA ALA A 18 -1.63 -17.44 -0.50
C ALA A 18 -1.44 -16.18 0.35
N ARG A 19 -0.81 -16.32 1.53
CA ARG A 19 -0.50 -15.19 2.40
C ARG A 19 0.94 -15.14 2.85
N GLN A 20 1.39 -13.94 3.17
CA GLN A 20 2.56 -13.73 4.01
C GLN A 20 2.27 -14.15 5.47
N GLY A 21 3.34 -14.48 6.20
CA GLY A 21 3.24 -14.99 7.57
C GLY A 21 2.81 -13.94 8.60
N GLU A 22 3.23 -12.69 8.41
CA GLU A 22 2.99 -11.59 9.35
C GLU A 22 1.59 -10.98 9.23
N ALA A 23 1.12 -10.35 10.31
CA ALA A 23 -0.07 -9.51 10.29
C ALA A 23 0.12 -8.24 9.46
N ASP A 24 -1.01 -7.66 9.03
CA ASP A 24 -1.01 -6.38 8.33
C ASP A 24 -1.30 -5.21 9.28
N LEU A 25 -0.56 -4.11 9.10
CA LEU A 25 -0.68 -2.93 9.95
C LEU A 25 -2.04 -2.25 9.83
N TRP A 26 -2.60 -2.15 8.61
CA TRP A 26 -3.92 -1.54 8.44
C TRP A 26 -5.01 -2.41 9.02
N CYS A 27 -4.96 -3.73 8.78
CA CYS A 27 -5.91 -4.67 9.39
C CYS A 27 -5.90 -4.54 10.91
N SER A 28 -4.70 -4.47 11.49
CA SER A 28 -4.49 -4.32 12.93
C SER A 28 -5.06 -3.00 13.46
N TYR A 29 -4.78 -1.89 12.79
CA TYR A 29 -5.36 -0.59 13.14
C TYR A 29 -6.90 -0.60 13.06
N ALA A 30 -7.47 -1.09 11.95
CA ALA A 30 -8.92 -1.13 11.75
C ALA A 30 -9.60 -2.02 12.79
N ALA A 31 -9.03 -3.19 13.09
CA ALA A 31 -9.53 -4.11 14.09
C ALA A 31 -9.49 -3.50 15.50
N VAL A 32 -8.34 -2.97 15.92
CA VAL A 32 -8.18 -2.33 17.24
C VAL A 32 -9.13 -1.15 17.39
N ARG A 33 -9.22 -0.27 16.40
CA ARG A 33 -10.09 0.90 16.43
C ARG A 33 -11.56 0.50 16.52
N THR A 34 -11.97 -0.50 15.74
CA THR A 34 -13.35 -1.04 15.79
C THR A 34 -13.66 -1.64 17.15
N LEU A 35 -12.77 -2.44 17.72
CA LEU A 35 -12.96 -3.03 19.04
C LEU A 35 -13.04 -1.95 20.12
N HIS A 36 -12.16 -0.95 20.08
CA HIS A 36 -12.20 0.20 20.98
C HIS A 36 -13.54 0.94 20.92
N TRP A 37 -14.03 1.25 19.71
CA TRP A 37 -15.34 1.85 19.48
C TRP A 37 -16.52 1.04 20.03
N LEU A 38 -16.41 -0.30 20.03
CA LEU A 38 -17.42 -1.19 20.60
C LEU A 38 -17.27 -1.37 22.14
N GLY A 39 -16.26 -0.76 22.76
CA GLY A 39 -15.92 -0.97 24.17
C GLY A 39 -15.35 -2.37 24.45
N LYS A 40 -14.63 -2.94 23.47
CA LYS A 40 -14.06 -4.29 23.49
C LYS A 40 -12.54 -4.22 23.28
N LYS A 41 -11.87 -5.36 23.49
CA LYS A 41 -10.42 -5.52 23.30
C LYS A 41 -10.11 -6.68 22.34
N PRO A 42 -8.93 -6.68 21.69
CA PRO A 42 -8.39 -7.86 21.02
C PRO A 42 -8.40 -9.09 21.93
N ALA A 43 -8.42 -10.30 21.36
CA ALA A 43 -8.34 -11.53 22.16
C ALA A 43 -6.96 -11.66 22.83
N ARG A 44 -5.92 -11.16 22.16
CA ARG A 44 -4.54 -11.10 22.68
C ARG A 44 -3.97 -9.69 22.53
N PRO A 45 -4.27 -8.76 23.45
CA PRO A 45 -3.84 -7.37 23.31
C PRO A 45 -2.31 -7.22 23.34
N GLU A 46 -1.61 -7.98 24.19
CA GLU A 46 -0.15 -7.91 24.32
C GLU A 46 0.58 -8.29 23.04
N ASP A 47 0.09 -9.30 22.31
CA ASP A 47 0.62 -9.70 21.00
C ASP A 47 0.54 -8.53 20.00
N VAL A 48 -0.59 -7.81 19.99
CA VAL A 48 -0.80 -6.64 19.11
C VAL A 48 0.12 -5.50 19.51
N ILE A 49 0.27 -5.22 20.81
CA ILE A 49 1.15 -4.17 21.32
C ILE A 49 2.60 -4.45 20.94
N ALA A 50 3.07 -5.70 21.14
CA ALA A 50 4.41 -6.12 20.75
C ALA A 50 4.62 -5.96 19.23
N PHE A 51 3.63 -6.37 18.42
CA PHE A 51 3.63 -6.19 16.98
C PHE A 51 3.73 -4.71 16.57
N LEU A 52 2.92 -3.82 17.15
CA LEU A 52 2.94 -2.39 16.79
C LEU A 52 4.26 -1.72 17.20
N ARG A 53 4.76 -1.99 18.42
CA ARG A 53 6.05 -1.46 18.90
C ARG A 53 7.23 -1.97 18.07
N SER A 54 7.12 -3.17 17.52
CA SER A 54 8.14 -3.76 16.65
C SER A 54 8.42 -2.96 15.37
N ARG A 55 7.47 -2.08 14.99
CA ARG A 55 7.51 -1.27 13.77
C ARG A 55 8.19 0.09 13.97
N GLN A 56 8.55 0.44 15.21
CA GLN A 56 9.17 1.73 15.48
C GLN A 56 10.64 1.74 15.05
N ASN A 57 11.04 2.80 14.37
CA ASN A 57 12.41 3.04 13.96
C ASN A 57 13.14 3.98 14.93
N ALA A 58 14.46 4.11 14.72
CA ALA A 58 15.32 4.94 15.54
C ALA A 58 15.07 6.46 15.39
N ASP A 59 14.23 6.88 14.44
CA ASP A 59 13.74 8.25 14.25
C ASP A 59 12.43 8.52 15.02
N GLY A 60 11.92 7.56 15.79
CA GLY A 60 10.67 7.66 16.55
C GLY A 60 9.41 7.40 15.71
N GLY A 61 9.50 7.48 14.38
CA GLY A 61 8.46 7.09 13.44
C GLY A 61 8.28 5.57 13.37
N PHE A 62 7.25 5.13 12.64
CA PHE A 62 6.97 3.72 12.42
C PHE A 62 6.94 3.39 10.93
N ALA A 63 7.28 2.15 10.62
CA ALA A 63 7.27 1.60 9.27
C ALA A 63 6.19 0.54 9.07
N TRP A 64 5.64 0.42 7.86
CA TRP A 64 4.70 -0.64 7.52
C TRP A 64 5.28 -2.04 7.78
N GLN A 65 6.55 -2.25 7.40
CA GLN A 65 7.30 -3.47 7.68
C GLN A 65 8.61 -3.17 8.41
N ARG A 66 9.00 -4.07 9.32
CA ARG A 66 10.26 -3.94 10.04
C ARG A 66 11.42 -3.86 9.04
N GLY A 67 12.26 -2.86 9.20
CA GLY A 67 13.42 -2.62 8.33
C GLY A 67 13.14 -1.71 7.14
N LEU A 68 11.88 -1.31 6.91
CA LEU A 68 11.56 -0.21 6.00
C LEU A 68 11.71 1.15 6.71
N PRO A 69 11.92 2.25 5.97
CA PRO A 69 11.89 3.60 6.51
C PRO A 69 10.54 3.94 7.16
N SER A 70 10.55 4.88 8.10
CA SER A 70 9.32 5.41 8.70
C SER A 70 8.48 6.16 7.68
N ASP A 71 7.15 6.06 7.82
CA ASP A 71 6.19 6.82 7.02
C ASP A 71 5.01 7.31 7.89
N VAL A 72 4.37 8.42 7.49
CA VAL A 72 3.38 9.10 8.34
C VAL A 72 2.13 8.24 8.54
N TRP A 73 1.79 7.40 7.56
CA TRP A 73 0.61 6.53 7.61
C TRP A 73 0.80 5.39 8.62
N ALA A 74 1.91 4.65 8.53
CA ALA A 74 2.27 3.61 9.48
C ALA A 74 2.45 4.18 10.89
N THR A 75 3.05 5.37 10.99
CA THR A 75 3.20 6.12 12.24
C THR A 75 1.86 6.40 12.90
N TYR A 76 0.90 6.99 12.18
CA TYR A 76 -0.42 7.25 12.75
C TYR A 76 -1.15 5.94 13.11
N TYR A 77 -1.07 4.89 12.29
CA TYR A 77 -1.73 3.61 12.58
C TYR A 77 -1.17 2.95 13.84
N CYS A 78 0.15 2.87 13.98
CA CYS A 78 0.76 2.36 15.20
C CYS A 78 0.42 3.22 16.41
N ALA A 79 0.61 4.54 16.30
CA ALA A 79 0.42 5.45 17.41
C ALA A 79 -1.03 5.47 17.93
N GLN A 80 -2.01 5.60 17.02
CA GLN A 80 -3.43 5.59 17.40
C GLN A 80 -3.84 4.23 17.97
N ALA A 81 -3.42 3.10 17.37
CA ALA A 81 -3.79 1.79 17.87
C ALA A 81 -3.16 1.49 19.23
N LEU A 82 -1.91 1.92 19.48
CA LEU A 82 -1.30 1.86 20.81
C LEU A 82 -2.11 2.69 21.82
N GLY A 83 -2.47 3.92 21.47
CA GLY A 83 -3.31 4.78 22.31
C GLY A 83 -4.67 4.17 22.64
N ASP A 84 -5.34 3.58 21.65
CA ASP A 84 -6.64 2.90 21.83
C ASP A 84 -6.56 1.66 22.75
N LEU A 85 -5.38 1.06 22.86
CA LEU A 85 -5.07 -0.03 23.78
C LEU A 85 -4.59 0.46 25.15
N GLY A 86 -4.41 1.78 25.33
CA GLY A 86 -3.93 2.39 26.58
C GLY A 86 -2.41 2.40 26.73
N HIS A 87 -1.66 2.30 25.62
CA HIS A 87 -0.20 2.32 25.61
C HIS A 87 0.32 3.60 24.94
N PRO A 88 1.17 4.39 25.60
CA PRO A 88 1.74 5.58 24.99
C PRO A 88 2.74 5.22 23.89
N VAL A 89 2.91 6.13 22.94
CA VAL A 89 3.95 6.02 21.91
C VAL A 89 5.33 6.16 22.56
N PRO A 90 6.31 5.30 22.23
CA PRO A 90 7.67 5.46 22.74
C PRO A 90 8.36 6.67 22.09
N ASP A 91 9.22 7.37 22.83
CA ASP A 91 10.03 8.49 22.33
C ASP A 91 9.24 9.57 21.55
N PRO A 92 8.25 10.24 22.19
CA PRO A 92 7.39 11.22 21.53
C PRO A 92 8.14 12.46 21.02
N ASP A 93 9.26 12.83 21.65
CA ASP A 93 10.08 13.97 21.22
C ASP A 93 10.76 13.70 19.88
N ARG A 94 11.33 12.50 19.73
CA ARG A 94 11.97 12.11 18.49
C ARG A 94 10.96 11.95 17.35
N LEU A 95 9.80 11.35 17.65
CA LEU A 95 8.69 11.29 16.70
C LEU A 95 8.26 12.70 16.25
N ALA A 96 8.19 13.67 17.16
CA ALA A 96 7.87 15.05 16.81
C ALA A 96 8.93 15.69 15.88
N GLY A 97 10.22 15.39 16.12
CA GLY A 97 11.32 15.81 15.27
C GLY A 97 11.21 15.26 13.86
N TRP A 98 11.06 13.93 13.72
CA TRP A 98 10.89 13.29 12.42
C TRP A 98 9.63 13.79 11.68
N LEU A 99 8.52 14.01 12.38
CA LEU A 99 7.30 14.55 11.77
C LEU A 99 7.48 15.99 11.25
N ALA A 100 8.39 16.77 11.84
CA ALA A 100 8.70 18.11 11.36
C ALA A 100 9.40 18.08 9.98
N ASP A 101 10.16 17.02 9.69
CA ASP A 101 10.87 16.80 8.43
C ASP A 101 9.95 16.38 7.28
N THR A 102 8.71 15.98 7.58
CA THR A 102 7.70 15.66 6.55
C THR A 102 6.90 16.87 6.12
N ARG A 103 7.14 18.04 6.71
CA ARG A 103 6.52 19.30 6.26
C ARG A 103 7.08 19.71 4.91
N THR A 104 6.21 20.33 4.13
CA THR A 104 6.52 20.75 2.76
C THR A 104 6.43 22.26 2.64
N ALA A 105 7.20 22.85 1.72
CA ALA A 105 7.32 24.29 1.59
C ALA A 105 6.02 24.98 1.16
N ASP A 106 5.08 24.23 0.56
CA ASP A 106 3.75 24.70 0.17
C ASP A 106 2.73 24.64 1.33
N GLY A 107 3.15 24.27 2.55
CA GLY A 107 2.32 24.30 3.76
C GLY A 107 1.60 22.98 4.07
N GLY A 108 1.78 21.95 3.26
CA GLY A 108 1.25 20.61 3.50
C GLY A 108 2.20 19.69 4.28
N PHE A 109 1.87 18.41 4.27
CA PHE A 109 2.72 17.32 4.76
C PHE A 109 2.88 16.26 3.67
N ALA A 110 4.04 15.62 3.64
CA ALA A 110 4.39 14.45 2.85
C ALA A 110 4.36 13.19 3.72
N MET A 111 4.31 11.98 3.13
CA MET A 111 4.42 10.76 3.98
C MET A 111 5.82 10.37 4.35
N THR A 112 6.77 10.73 3.52
CA THR A 112 8.18 10.66 3.84
C THR A 112 8.84 11.97 3.44
N PRO A 113 9.92 12.38 4.13
CA PRO A 113 10.68 13.55 3.71
C PRO A 113 11.10 13.43 2.23
N GLY A 114 10.95 14.53 1.48
CA GLY A 114 11.29 14.61 0.06
C GLY A 114 10.14 14.37 -0.93
N GLN A 115 9.00 13.81 -0.50
CA GLN A 115 7.81 13.76 -1.37
C GLN A 115 7.07 15.11 -1.42
N GLY A 116 6.24 15.29 -2.44
CA GLY A 116 5.23 16.35 -2.46
C GLY A 116 4.14 16.11 -1.41
N ALA A 117 3.47 17.19 -1.02
CA ALA A 117 2.36 17.13 -0.09
C ALA A 117 1.14 16.39 -0.67
N ASP A 118 0.41 15.71 0.19
CA ASP A 118 -0.90 15.16 -0.17
C ASP A 118 -1.84 15.09 1.04
N ILE A 119 -3.13 14.98 0.74
CA ILE A 119 -4.17 15.02 1.76
C ILE A 119 -4.08 13.86 2.75
N TRP A 120 -3.59 12.68 2.34
CA TRP A 120 -3.42 11.56 3.27
C TRP A 120 -2.38 11.92 4.34
N ALA A 121 -1.23 12.42 3.91
CA ALA A 121 -0.14 12.81 4.78
C ALA A 121 -0.56 13.94 5.71
N VAL A 122 -1.23 14.96 5.18
CA VAL A 122 -1.81 16.07 5.95
C VAL A 122 -2.73 15.55 7.05
N TYR A 123 -3.65 14.63 6.73
CA TYR A 123 -4.57 14.06 7.72
C TYR A 123 -3.86 13.28 8.83
N TYR A 124 -2.92 12.40 8.48
CA TYR A 124 -2.25 11.59 9.47
C TYR A 124 -1.25 12.40 10.30
N ALA A 125 -0.47 13.29 9.68
CA ALA A 125 0.51 14.11 10.35
C ALA A 125 -0.13 15.08 11.35
N THR A 126 -1.18 15.79 10.93
CA THR A 126 -1.89 16.74 11.82
C THR A 126 -2.48 16.04 13.04
N ARG A 127 -3.01 14.82 12.86
CA ARG A 127 -3.57 14.03 13.97
C ARG A 127 -2.51 13.39 14.85
N VAL A 128 -1.37 12.93 14.31
CA VAL A 128 -0.23 12.54 15.15
C VAL A 128 0.24 13.73 15.99
N GLN A 129 0.46 14.87 15.36
CA GLN A 129 0.92 16.08 16.03
C GLN A 129 -0.04 16.52 17.15
N ARG A 130 -1.34 16.59 16.85
CA ARG A 130 -2.33 17.11 17.80
C ARG A 130 -2.80 16.08 18.80
N GLU A 131 -3.28 14.94 18.33
CA GLU A 131 -4.06 13.99 19.12
C GLU A 131 -3.17 12.95 19.81
N VAL A 132 -2.04 12.58 19.20
CA VAL A 132 -1.08 11.62 19.79
C VAL A 132 -0.05 12.35 20.63
N LEU A 133 0.60 13.37 20.08
CA LEU A 133 1.69 14.09 20.76
C LEU A 133 1.20 15.22 21.67
N GLY A 134 -0.07 15.63 21.57
CA GLY A 134 -0.63 16.73 22.36
C GLY A 134 -0.08 18.10 21.98
N ARG A 135 0.57 18.24 20.82
CA ARG A 135 1.26 19.47 20.38
C ARG A 135 0.39 20.29 19.43
N PRO A 136 0.56 21.61 19.35
CA PRO A 136 -0.07 22.39 18.30
C PRO A 136 0.47 21.96 16.94
N VAL A 137 -0.40 22.00 15.92
CA VAL A 137 0.02 21.88 14.52
C VAL A 137 0.71 23.19 14.13
N PRO A 138 1.94 23.16 13.60
CA PRO A 138 2.64 24.38 13.18
C PRO A 138 2.00 24.98 11.92
N GLU A 139 2.16 26.29 11.73
CA GLU A 139 1.85 27.00 10.46
C GLU A 139 0.43 26.72 9.92
N VAL A 140 -0.56 26.73 10.81
CA VAL A 140 -1.96 26.41 10.50
C VAL A 140 -2.53 27.27 9.36
N GLU A 141 -2.09 28.52 9.22
CA GLU A 141 -2.50 29.39 8.11
C GLU A 141 -2.00 28.88 6.76
N ALA A 142 -0.75 28.43 6.66
CA ALA A 142 -0.19 27.85 5.45
C ALA A 142 -0.89 26.53 5.08
N LEU A 143 -1.15 25.68 6.09
CA LEU A 143 -1.95 24.47 5.91
C LEU A 143 -3.38 24.80 5.41
N GLY A 144 -3.98 25.86 5.94
CA GLY A 144 -5.28 26.34 5.50
C GLY A 144 -5.27 26.75 4.03
N GLY A 145 -4.27 27.54 3.62
CA GLY A 145 -4.08 27.93 2.22
C GLY A 145 -3.90 26.72 1.30
N TRP A 146 -3.10 25.73 1.71
CA TRP A 146 -2.89 24.49 0.94
C TRP A 146 -4.19 23.69 0.78
N LEU A 147 -4.95 23.52 1.87
CA LEU A 147 -6.24 22.82 1.86
C LEU A 147 -7.29 23.55 1.01
N ALA A 148 -7.31 24.89 1.02
CA ALA A 148 -8.17 25.69 0.16
C ALA A 148 -7.85 25.48 -1.33
N ALA A 149 -6.55 25.43 -1.67
CA ALA A 149 -6.09 25.19 -3.04
C ALA A 149 -6.38 23.77 -3.54
N ALA A 150 -6.65 22.81 -2.65
CA ALA A 150 -7.09 21.47 -3.00
C ALA A 150 -8.60 21.38 -3.34
N GLN A 151 -9.38 22.43 -3.10
CA GLN A 151 -10.80 22.46 -3.45
C GLN A 151 -11.01 22.71 -4.95
N HIS A 152 -11.80 21.85 -5.58
CA HIS A 152 -12.23 21.98 -6.96
C HIS A 152 -13.38 22.97 -7.11
N ALA A 153 -13.56 23.46 -8.35
CA ALA A 153 -14.65 24.37 -8.71
C ALA A 153 -16.05 23.78 -8.48
N ASP A 154 -16.20 22.45 -8.53
CA ASP A 154 -17.44 21.74 -8.22
C ASP A 154 -17.69 21.57 -6.70
N GLY A 155 -16.76 22.04 -5.86
CA GLY A 155 -16.85 22.03 -4.40
C GLY A 155 -16.12 20.88 -3.71
N GLY A 156 -15.81 19.79 -4.42
CA GLY A 156 -15.12 18.63 -3.83
C GLY A 156 -13.65 18.90 -3.54
N LEU A 157 -13.03 18.13 -2.62
CA LEU A 157 -11.57 18.20 -2.40
C LEU A 157 -10.85 17.15 -3.24
N GLY A 158 -9.75 17.55 -3.88
CA GLY A 158 -8.79 16.67 -4.54
C GLY A 158 -7.67 16.22 -3.60
N TRP A 159 -6.81 15.31 -4.05
CA TRP A 159 -5.74 14.71 -3.24
C TRP A 159 -4.57 15.66 -2.93
N SER A 160 -4.39 16.65 -3.78
CA SER A 160 -3.40 17.73 -3.69
C SER A 160 -3.88 18.91 -4.56
N PRO A 161 -3.37 20.13 -4.35
CA PRO A 161 -3.61 21.24 -5.26
C PRO A 161 -3.33 20.87 -6.72
N GLY A 162 -4.29 21.14 -7.60
CA GLY A 162 -4.20 20.81 -9.03
C GLY A 162 -4.50 19.34 -9.38
N SER A 163 -4.90 18.50 -8.42
CA SER A 163 -5.43 17.16 -8.70
C SER A 163 -6.55 17.21 -9.76
N ARG A 164 -6.70 16.13 -10.54
CA ARG A 164 -7.65 16.11 -11.68
C ARG A 164 -9.10 15.95 -11.26
N THR A 165 -9.35 15.23 -10.17
CA THR A 165 -10.70 14.86 -9.74
C THR A 165 -10.84 14.94 -8.22
N PRO A 166 -11.98 15.44 -7.71
CA PRO A 166 -12.29 15.35 -6.29
C PRO A 166 -12.65 13.93 -5.85
N ASP A 167 -12.51 13.64 -4.56
CA ASP A 167 -12.80 12.33 -3.96
C ASP A 167 -13.37 12.50 -2.54
N VAL A 168 -14.39 11.71 -2.17
CA VAL A 168 -14.97 11.72 -0.81
C VAL A 168 -13.93 11.41 0.27
N ARG A 169 -12.95 10.54 -0.03
CA ARG A 169 -11.85 10.25 0.89
C ARG A 169 -10.99 11.49 1.11
N ALA A 170 -10.68 12.23 0.04
CA ALA A 170 -9.95 13.49 0.15
C ALA A 170 -10.74 14.53 0.98
N GLY A 171 -12.06 14.63 0.75
CA GLY A 171 -12.97 15.44 1.57
C GLY A 171 -12.93 15.08 3.06
N TYR A 172 -12.97 13.78 3.38
CA TYR A 172 -12.86 13.28 4.76
C TYR A 172 -11.51 13.62 5.40
N TYR A 173 -10.42 13.33 4.71
CA TYR A 173 -9.08 13.53 5.24
C TYR A 173 -8.79 15.02 5.44
N GLY A 174 -9.13 15.87 4.47
CA GLY A 174 -8.98 17.32 4.58
C GLY A 174 -9.82 17.91 5.73
N ALA A 175 -11.12 17.59 5.79
CA ALA A 175 -12.01 18.09 6.84
C ALA A 175 -11.56 17.72 8.26
N LEU A 176 -11.13 16.47 8.46
CA LEU A 176 -10.62 16.04 9.76
C LEU A 176 -9.22 16.58 10.07
N ALA A 177 -8.35 16.75 9.06
CA ALA A 177 -7.06 17.39 9.27
C ALA A 177 -7.23 18.82 9.77
N TRP A 178 -8.11 19.60 9.13
CA TRP A 178 -8.41 20.96 9.57
C TRP A 178 -9.00 20.99 10.97
N ARG A 179 -9.97 20.12 11.27
CA ARG A 179 -10.56 20.03 12.62
C ARG A 179 -9.51 19.69 13.67
N ALA A 180 -8.55 18.80 13.37
CA ALA A 180 -7.45 18.48 14.26
C ALA A 180 -6.49 19.67 14.44
N ALA A 181 -6.13 20.36 13.35
CA ALA A 181 -5.18 21.46 13.38
C ALA A 181 -5.74 22.75 14.04
N ALA A 182 -6.98 23.10 13.72
CA ALA A 182 -7.56 24.41 14.01
C ALA A 182 -8.80 24.37 14.92
N GLY A 183 -9.26 23.19 15.34
CA GLY A 183 -10.41 23.05 16.23
C GLY A 183 -11.70 23.57 15.61
N ALA A 184 -12.28 24.60 16.22
CA ALA A 184 -13.53 25.23 15.79
C ALA A 184 -13.31 26.48 14.90
N ALA A 185 -12.08 26.74 14.45
CA ALA A 185 -11.79 27.85 13.55
C ALA A 185 -12.56 27.71 12.22
N PRO A 186 -12.90 28.83 11.55
CA PRO A 186 -13.51 28.80 10.23
C PRO A 186 -12.72 27.92 9.26
N VAL A 187 -13.42 27.13 8.43
CA VAL A 187 -12.75 26.30 7.43
C VAL A 187 -12.13 27.16 6.32
N PRO A 188 -11.01 26.74 5.72
CA PRO A 188 -10.27 27.56 4.77
C PRO A 188 -10.85 27.51 3.34
N TRP A 189 -11.82 26.61 3.09
CA TRP A 189 -12.46 26.38 1.80
C TRP A 189 -13.92 26.82 1.81
N HIS A 190 -14.58 26.78 0.66
CA HIS A 190 -16.00 27.06 0.57
C HIS A 190 -16.83 25.89 1.15
N ALA A 191 -17.18 26.00 2.44
CA ALA A 191 -17.82 24.94 3.23
C ALA A 191 -19.13 24.42 2.61
N GLN A 192 -19.99 25.32 2.14
CA GLN A 192 -21.29 24.97 1.59
C GLN A 192 -21.16 24.15 0.31
N ALA A 193 -20.21 24.51 -0.57
CA ALA A 193 -19.93 23.75 -1.78
C ALA A 193 -19.38 22.36 -1.47
N LEU A 194 -18.45 22.23 -0.51
CA LEU A 194 -17.93 20.93 -0.10
C LEU A 194 -19.01 20.03 0.51
N SER A 195 -19.83 20.56 1.43
CA SER A 195 -20.95 19.81 2.00
C SER A 195 -21.98 19.42 0.94
N GLY A 196 -22.26 20.29 -0.03
CA GLY A 196 -23.12 20.00 -1.18
C GLY A 196 -22.58 18.85 -2.01
N TRP A 197 -21.33 18.95 -2.43
CA TRP A 197 -20.65 17.93 -3.23
C TRP A 197 -20.59 16.56 -2.53
N LEU A 198 -20.29 16.53 -1.22
CA LEU A 198 -20.30 15.31 -0.42
C LEU A 198 -21.70 14.68 -0.35
N ARG A 199 -22.75 15.49 -0.14
CA ARG A 199 -24.15 15.03 -0.13
C ARG A 199 -24.61 14.50 -1.48
N ASP A 200 -24.11 15.06 -2.57
CA ASP A 200 -24.40 14.56 -3.92
C ASP A 200 -23.85 13.16 -4.17
N GLN A 201 -22.89 12.71 -3.37
CA GLN A 201 -22.40 11.33 -3.42
C GLN A 201 -23.33 10.34 -2.70
N GLN A 202 -24.39 10.80 -2.02
CA GLN A 202 -25.45 9.93 -1.56
C GLN A 202 -26.38 9.61 -2.73
N ASP A 203 -26.46 8.34 -3.13
CA ASP A 203 -27.29 7.92 -4.25
C ASP A 203 -28.73 7.57 -3.81
N THR A 204 -29.55 7.14 -4.77
CA THR A 204 -30.96 6.80 -4.54
C THR A 204 -31.15 5.54 -3.68
N THR A 205 -30.12 4.70 -3.52
CA THR A 205 -30.16 3.57 -2.59
C THR A 205 -29.94 4.00 -1.14
N GLY A 206 -29.46 5.23 -0.93
CA GLY A 206 -29.12 5.80 0.38
C GLY A 206 -27.64 5.62 0.76
N GLY A 207 -26.88 4.82 0.01
CA GLY A 207 -25.44 4.65 0.20
C GLY A 207 -24.62 5.80 -0.40
N PHE A 208 -23.33 5.84 -0.07
CA PHE A 208 -22.40 6.82 -0.65
C PHE A 208 -21.36 6.18 -1.55
N ARG A 209 -20.98 6.89 -2.60
CA ARG A 209 -19.88 6.59 -3.53
C ARG A 209 -18.66 7.48 -3.29
N PHE A 210 -17.48 7.12 -3.78
CA PHE A 210 -16.28 7.98 -3.68
C PHE A 210 -16.29 9.17 -4.64
N SER A 211 -16.94 9.00 -5.79
CA SER A 211 -17.07 9.98 -6.85
C SER A 211 -18.32 9.65 -7.68
N PRO A 212 -18.81 10.56 -8.56
CA PRO A 212 -19.98 10.33 -9.40
C PRO A 212 -19.95 9.05 -10.25
N THR A 213 -18.77 8.55 -10.58
CA THR A 213 -18.59 7.34 -11.41
C THR A 213 -18.38 6.07 -10.58
N SER A 214 -18.26 6.19 -9.25
CA SER A 214 -18.04 5.06 -8.35
C SER A 214 -19.36 4.48 -7.82
N HIS A 215 -19.29 3.25 -7.31
CA HIS A 215 -20.44 2.57 -6.71
C HIS A 215 -20.55 2.84 -5.20
N PRO A 216 -21.77 2.74 -4.63
CA PRO A 216 -21.95 2.86 -3.19
C PRO A 216 -21.21 1.77 -2.41
N CYS A 217 -20.48 2.15 -1.37
CA CYS A 217 -19.85 1.20 -0.44
C CYS A 217 -19.77 1.76 0.98
N ALA A 218 -19.61 0.87 1.96
CA ALA A 218 -19.52 1.22 3.38
C ALA A 218 -18.33 2.14 3.65
N TRP A 219 -17.22 1.98 2.91
CA TRP A 219 -16.04 2.82 3.06
C TRP A 219 -16.34 4.27 2.66
N ALA A 220 -16.97 4.49 1.51
CA ALA A 220 -17.42 5.81 1.09
C ALA A 220 -18.48 6.40 2.04
N ALA A 221 -19.44 5.59 2.50
CA ALA A 221 -20.45 6.00 3.48
C ALA A 221 -19.83 6.54 4.76
N PHE A 222 -18.89 5.80 5.36
CA PHE A 222 -18.21 6.26 6.56
C PHE A 222 -17.43 7.55 6.32
N ARG A 223 -16.68 7.62 5.22
CA ARG A 223 -15.86 8.80 4.90
C ARG A 223 -16.74 10.03 4.67
N ALA A 224 -17.82 9.91 3.89
CA ALA A 224 -18.73 11.01 3.63
C ALA A 224 -19.44 11.51 4.89
N VAL A 225 -20.04 10.61 5.67
CA VAL A 225 -20.80 11.02 6.87
C VAL A 225 -19.90 11.67 7.92
N ARG A 226 -18.67 11.17 8.07
CA ARG A 226 -17.70 11.74 9.02
C ARG A 226 -17.10 13.06 8.54
N ALA A 227 -16.96 13.26 7.23
CA ALA A 227 -16.59 14.54 6.66
C ALA A 227 -17.71 15.58 6.89
N LEU A 228 -18.96 15.19 6.62
CA LEU A 228 -20.13 16.06 6.83
C LEU A 228 -20.26 16.47 8.31
N ASP A 229 -20.10 15.53 9.24
CA ASP A 229 -20.07 15.80 10.69
C ASP A 229 -18.96 16.80 11.05
N ALA A 230 -17.75 16.62 10.52
CA ALA A 230 -16.64 17.54 10.75
C ALA A 230 -16.90 18.95 10.19
N LEU A 231 -17.75 19.07 9.16
CA LEU A 231 -18.21 20.33 8.58
C LEU A 231 -19.46 20.90 9.29
N GLY A 232 -19.97 20.25 10.35
CA GLY A 232 -21.18 20.68 11.06
C GLY A 232 -22.47 20.40 10.28
N THR A 233 -22.46 19.42 9.38
CA THR A 233 -23.58 19.07 8.50
C THR A 233 -23.89 17.57 8.56
N GLY A 234 -25.01 17.15 7.96
CA GLY A 234 -25.41 15.74 7.87
C GLY A 234 -25.65 15.27 6.42
N PRO A 235 -25.84 13.95 6.22
CA PRO A 235 -26.22 13.40 4.92
C PRO A 235 -27.58 13.95 4.47
N ARG A 236 -27.89 13.85 3.17
CA ARG A 236 -29.16 14.33 2.60
C ARG A 236 -30.34 13.52 3.13
N GLU A 237 -30.17 12.20 3.16
CA GLU A 237 -31.19 11.24 3.60
C GLU A 237 -30.60 10.34 4.70
N PRO A 238 -30.53 10.80 5.96
CA PRO A 238 -29.90 10.04 7.04
C PRO A 238 -30.59 8.70 7.31
N ASP A 239 -31.91 8.62 7.22
CA ASP A 239 -32.66 7.39 7.44
C ASP A 239 -32.53 6.38 6.29
N ALA A 240 -32.37 6.87 5.06
CA ALA A 240 -32.02 6.02 3.93
C ALA A 240 -30.62 5.41 4.12
N LEU A 241 -29.65 6.19 4.60
CA LEU A 241 -28.32 5.68 4.93
C LEU A 241 -28.37 4.61 6.03
N ARG A 242 -29.16 4.81 7.09
CA ARG A 242 -29.33 3.82 8.16
C ARG A 242 -29.86 2.49 7.65
N ARG A 243 -30.92 2.52 6.83
CA ARG A 243 -31.46 1.31 6.19
C ARG A 243 -30.40 0.67 5.29
N TRP A 244 -29.72 1.47 4.48
CA TRP A 244 -28.66 0.98 3.59
C TRP A 244 -27.52 0.27 4.36
N LEU A 245 -27.10 0.80 5.52
CA LEU A 245 -26.10 0.17 6.39
C LEU A 245 -26.63 -1.11 7.05
N ALA A 246 -27.89 -1.10 7.49
CA ALA A 246 -28.54 -2.28 8.08
C ALA A 246 -28.63 -3.44 7.07
N ASP A 247 -28.91 -3.14 5.81
CA ASP A 247 -29.00 -4.12 4.71
C ASP A 247 -27.64 -4.76 4.35
N ARG A 248 -26.53 -4.29 4.94
CA ARG A 248 -25.20 -4.92 4.81
C ARG A 248 -24.96 -6.01 5.85
N ARG A 249 -25.85 -6.20 6.82
CA ARG A 249 -25.68 -7.20 7.88
C ARG A 249 -25.75 -8.60 7.29
N LEU A 250 -24.77 -9.45 7.61
CA LEU A 250 -24.74 -10.84 7.15
C LEU A 250 -25.40 -11.79 8.17
N PRO A 251 -25.98 -12.94 7.73
CA PRO A 251 -26.63 -13.89 8.63
C PRO A 251 -25.71 -14.46 9.72
N GLY A 252 -24.42 -14.65 9.41
CA GLY A 252 -23.40 -15.12 10.35
C GLY A 252 -22.83 -14.03 11.28
N GLY A 253 -23.37 -12.81 11.23
CA GLY A 253 -22.83 -11.65 11.93
C GLY A 253 -21.84 -10.84 11.08
N GLY A 254 -21.52 -9.63 11.57
CA GLY A 254 -20.72 -8.66 10.83
C GLY A 254 -21.47 -8.04 9.64
N TYR A 255 -20.72 -7.33 8.81
CA TYR A 255 -21.24 -6.58 7.67
C TYR A 255 -20.47 -6.90 6.40
N GLU A 256 -21.11 -6.80 5.25
CA GLU A 256 -20.43 -6.74 3.96
C GLU A 256 -20.10 -5.28 3.57
N ARG A 257 -19.24 -5.09 2.56
CA ARG A 257 -18.77 -3.74 2.15
C ARG A 257 -19.72 -3.05 1.17
N TRP A 258 -20.37 -3.82 0.31
CA TRP A 258 -21.41 -3.41 -0.64
C TRP A 258 -22.31 -4.62 -0.91
N ALA A 259 -23.49 -4.37 -1.48
CA ALA A 259 -24.44 -5.41 -1.82
C ALA A 259 -23.82 -6.50 -2.71
N GLY A 260 -23.83 -7.75 -2.23
CA GLY A 260 -23.31 -8.90 -2.99
C GLY A 260 -21.81 -9.17 -2.80
N TYR A 261 -21.13 -8.44 -1.90
CA TYR A 261 -19.76 -8.80 -1.52
C TYR A 261 -19.70 -10.12 -0.74
N GLY A 262 -20.75 -10.42 0.05
CA GLY A 262 -21.02 -11.76 0.58
C GLY A 262 -20.06 -12.24 1.68
N ARG A 263 -19.20 -11.37 2.21
CA ARG A 263 -18.29 -11.71 3.32
C ARG A 263 -18.09 -10.53 4.27
N ALA A 264 -17.86 -10.85 5.54
CA ALA A 264 -17.41 -9.89 6.55
C ALA A 264 -15.89 -9.83 6.59
N ASP A 265 -15.35 -8.63 6.78
CA ASP A 265 -13.94 -8.38 7.00
C ASP A 265 -13.75 -7.21 7.98
N VAL A 266 -12.52 -6.99 8.43
CA VAL A 266 -12.21 -5.89 9.35
C VAL A 266 -12.51 -4.51 8.73
N TRP A 267 -12.54 -4.39 7.40
CA TRP A 267 -12.82 -3.13 6.69
C TRP A 267 -14.30 -2.76 6.74
N SER A 268 -15.18 -3.74 6.53
CA SER A 268 -16.62 -3.54 6.63
C SER A 268 -17.01 -3.23 8.07
N ALA A 269 -16.45 -3.96 9.05
CA ALA A 269 -16.68 -3.69 10.46
C ALA A 269 -16.24 -2.26 10.83
N PHE A 270 -15.01 -1.87 10.46
CA PHE A 270 -14.49 -0.52 10.69
C PHE A 270 -15.35 0.57 10.05
N SER A 271 -15.79 0.35 8.81
CA SER A 271 -16.55 1.36 8.07
C SER A 271 -17.99 1.49 8.59
N VAL A 272 -18.70 0.38 8.77
CA VAL A 272 -20.09 0.41 9.23
C VAL A 272 -20.19 0.88 10.68
N VAL A 273 -19.34 0.38 11.58
CA VAL A 273 -19.33 0.84 12.98
C VAL A 273 -18.98 2.32 13.05
N GLY A 274 -17.97 2.78 12.30
CA GLY A 274 -17.60 4.19 12.26
C GLY A 274 -18.72 5.10 11.73
N ALA A 275 -19.46 4.64 10.70
CA ALA A 275 -20.60 5.38 10.15
C ALA A 275 -21.76 5.48 11.16
N LEU A 276 -22.16 4.36 11.78
CA LEU A 276 -23.23 4.33 12.79
C LEU A 276 -22.89 5.19 14.01
N GLN A 277 -21.65 5.13 14.49
CA GLN A 277 -21.19 6.00 15.57
C GLN A 277 -21.29 7.49 15.21
N THR A 278 -20.96 7.85 13.97
CA THR A 278 -21.04 9.24 13.50
C THR A 278 -22.49 9.71 13.41
N LEU A 279 -23.41 8.82 13.02
CA LEU A 279 -24.84 9.09 12.98
C LEU A 279 -25.51 9.17 14.36
N GLY A 280 -24.78 8.86 15.44
CA GLY A 280 -25.33 8.77 16.79
C GLY A 280 -26.20 7.54 17.02
N ASP A 281 -26.08 6.51 16.16
CA ASP A 281 -26.90 5.31 16.24
C ASP A 281 -26.25 4.25 17.14
N PRO A 282 -26.83 3.93 18.31
CA PRO A 282 -26.23 2.98 19.23
C PRO A 282 -26.36 1.55 18.70
N ILE A 283 -25.21 0.88 18.52
CA ILE A 283 -25.18 -0.56 18.27
C ILE A 283 -25.57 -1.29 19.56
N GLY A 284 -26.57 -2.16 19.51
CA GLY A 284 -27.07 -2.93 20.66
C GLY A 284 -26.01 -3.89 21.25
N PRO A 285 -26.08 -4.26 22.55
CA PRO A 285 -25.05 -5.07 23.20
C PRO A 285 -24.76 -6.43 22.53
N ALA A 286 -25.79 -7.11 22.04
CA ALA A 286 -25.66 -8.39 21.32
C ALA A 286 -24.85 -8.21 20.03
N ASP A 287 -25.22 -7.20 19.23
CA ASP A 287 -24.53 -6.86 17.99
C ASP A 287 -23.07 -6.46 18.22
N ARG A 288 -22.80 -5.68 19.28
CA ARG A 288 -21.41 -5.34 19.66
C ARG A 288 -20.59 -6.59 19.95
N ALA A 289 -21.16 -7.59 20.62
CA ALA A 289 -20.47 -8.85 20.90
C ALA A 289 -20.19 -9.63 19.61
N THR A 290 -21.21 -9.81 18.75
CA THR A 290 -21.08 -10.52 17.48
C THR A 290 -20.03 -9.88 16.55
N ILE A 291 -20.04 -8.56 16.40
CA ILE A 291 -19.06 -7.85 15.57
C ILE A 291 -17.66 -8.00 16.18
N ALA A 292 -17.51 -7.87 17.49
CA ALA A 292 -16.22 -8.01 18.16
C ALA A 292 -15.64 -9.42 18.00
N ASP A 293 -16.46 -10.46 18.09
CA ASP A 293 -16.02 -11.85 17.92
C ASP A 293 -15.61 -12.13 16.46
N GLN A 294 -16.32 -11.57 15.48
CA GLN A 294 -15.90 -11.62 14.08
C GLN A 294 -14.54 -10.95 13.86
N VAL A 295 -14.33 -9.75 14.40
CA VAL A 295 -13.04 -9.04 14.29
C VAL A 295 -11.92 -9.83 14.98
N ARG A 296 -12.17 -10.40 16.16
CA ARG A 296 -11.21 -11.26 16.88
C ARG A 296 -10.84 -12.52 16.10
N GLY A 297 -11.77 -13.08 15.33
CA GLY A 297 -11.50 -14.20 14.43
C GLY A 297 -10.46 -13.89 13.34
N CYS A 298 -10.19 -12.61 13.08
CA CYS A 298 -9.15 -12.17 12.15
C CYS A 298 -7.77 -12.02 12.80
N GLN A 299 -7.62 -12.32 14.10
CA GLN A 299 -6.35 -12.15 14.82
C GLN A 299 -5.37 -13.29 14.53
N LEU A 300 -4.10 -12.95 14.29
CA LEU A 300 -3.00 -13.90 14.21
C LEU A 300 -2.36 -14.09 15.60
N PRO A 301 -1.96 -15.32 15.97
CA PRO A 301 -1.13 -15.56 17.16
C PRO A 301 0.15 -14.73 17.14
N GLU A 302 0.58 -14.19 18.29
CA GLU A 302 1.86 -13.51 18.47
C GLU A 302 2.05 -12.30 17.52
N SER A 303 0.95 -11.76 17.01
CA SER A 303 0.95 -10.69 16.01
C SER A 303 -0.33 -9.84 16.06
N GLY A 304 -0.56 -9.07 14.99
CA GLY A 304 -1.76 -8.28 14.78
C GLY A 304 -2.90 -9.06 14.10
N PHE A 305 -3.55 -8.42 13.13
CA PHE A 305 -4.72 -8.95 12.43
C PHE A 305 -4.47 -9.13 10.92
N THR A 306 -5.21 -10.07 10.32
CA THR A 306 -5.49 -10.14 8.89
C THR A 306 -6.82 -9.46 8.56
N TYR A 307 -7.18 -9.33 7.28
CA TYR A 307 -8.45 -8.66 6.92
C TYR A 307 -9.68 -9.54 7.19
N THR A 308 -9.51 -10.86 7.12
CA THR A 308 -10.51 -11.88 7.45
C THR A 308 -9.83 -12.99 8.26
N GLU A 309 -10.49 -14.11 8.49
CA GLU A 309 -9.90 -15.25 9.19
C GLU A 309 -8.58 -15.72 8.54
N PRO A 310 -7.53 -16.05 9.33
CA PRO A 310 -6.19 -16.35 8.79
C PRO A 310 -6.14 -17.46 7.72
N GLY A 311 -7.08 -18.41 7.77
CA GLY A 311 -7.18 -19.50 6.80
C GLY A 311 -7.75 -19.09 5.43
N ARG A 312 -8.23 -17.85 5.28
CA ARG A 312 -8.85 -17.28 4.07
C ARG A 312 -8.39 -15.86 3.77
N ALA A 313 -7.26 -15.47 4.35
CA ALA A 313 -6.71 -14.13 4.24
C ALA A 313 -5.60 -14.05 3.17
N GLY A 314 -5.91 -14.38 1.92
CA GLY A 314 -4.95 -14.27 0.82
C GLY A 314 -4.51 -12.83 0.57
N ASP A 315 -3.28 -12.64 0.08
CA ASP A 315 -2.77 -11.36 -0.41
C ASP A 315 -2.18 -11.52 -1.82
N SER A 316 -2.20 -10.42 -2.58
CA SER A 316 -1.84 -10.44 -4.00
C SER A 316 -0.37 -10.71 -4.25
N LEU A 317 0.53 -10.22 -3.37
CA LEU A 317 1.97 -10.44 -3.55
C LEU A 317 2.33 -11.89 -3.29
N ALA A 318 1.84 -12.48 -2.20
CA ALA A 318 2.03 -13.89 -1.90
C ALA A 318 1.38 -14.79 -2.95
N THR A 319 0.15 -14.49 -3.37
CA THR A 319 -0.55 -15.27 -4.39
C THR A 319 0.18 -15.22 -5.73
N ALA A 320 0.61 -14.03 -6.17
CA ALA A 320 1.45 -13.87 -7.37
C ALA A 320 2.77 -14.64 -7.26
N ALA A 321 3.45 -14.59 -6.10
CA ALA A 321 4.68 -15.35 -5.86
C ALA A 321 4.46 -16.86 -6.05
N VAL A 322 3.36 -17.41 -5.53
CA VAL A 322 3.00 -18.82 -5.70
C VAL A 322 2.73 -19.16 -7.16
N THR A 323 1.97 -18.33 -7.87
CA THR A 323 1.68 -18.53 -9.31
C THR A 323 2.98 -18.55 -10.13
N ILE A 324 3.90 -17.61 -9.88
CA ILE A 324 5.20 -17.55 -10.56
C ILE A 324 6.06 -18.78 -10.26
N LEU A 325 6.12 -19.20 -8.99
CA LEU A 325 6.87 -20.39 -8.58
C LEU A 325 6.32 -21.67 -9.23
N ALA A 326 4.99 -21.77 -9.39
CA ALA A 326 4.36 -22.88 -10.11
C ALA A 326 4.76 -22.89 -11.60
N ALA A 327 4.84 -21.73 -12.25
CA ALA A 327 5.31 -21.61 -13.63
C ALA A 327 6.78 -22.01 -13.79
N LEU A 328 7.64 -21.68 -12.82
CA LEU A 328 9.07 -22.02 -12.85
C LEU A 328 9.36 -23.51 -12.59
N ARG A 329 8.46 -24.23 -11.91
CA ARG A 329 8.65 -25.65 -11.54
C ARG A 329 7.44 -26.53 -11.88
N PRO A 330 7.12 -26.75 -13.17
CA PRO A 330 5.93 -27.52 -13.56
C PRO A 330 5.93 -28.98 -13.08
N ALA A 331 7.12 -29.58 -12.97
CA ALA A 331 7.30 -31.00 -12.66
C ALA A 331 7.15 -31.37 -11.17
N ALA A 332 6.97 -30.39 -10.27
CA ALA A 332 6.87 -30.65 -8.82
C ALA A 332 5.44 -30.98 -8.32
N GLY A 333 4.39 -30.78 -9.14
CA GLY A 333 2.97 -31.05 -8.81
C GLY A 333 2.43 -30.30 -7.56
N PRO A 334 1.15 -30.41 -7.16
CA PRO A 334 -0.12 -30.41 -7.90
C PRO A 334 -0.81 -29.02 -7.86
N ALA A 335 -0.08 -27.92 -7.71
CA ALA A 335 -0.69 -26.59 -7.71
C ALA A 335 -1.12 -26.22 -9.14
N SER A 336 -2.33 -26.61 -9.54
CA SER A 336 -2.95 -25.99 -10.72
C SER A 336 -2.99 -24.48 -10.46
N PRO A 337 -2.37 -23.63 -11.31
CA PRO A 337 -2.43 -22.19 -11.19
C PRO A 337 -3.87 -21.66 -11.11
N GLU A 338 -4.88 -22.44 -11.53
CA GLU A 338 -6.30 -22.06 -11.59
C GLU A 338 -6.84 -21.38 -10.32
N SER A 339 -6.53 -21.89 -9.13
CA SER A 339 -7.03 -21.28 -7.88
C SER A 339 -6.39 -19.91 -7.64
N THR A 340 -5.07 -19.80 -7.81
CA THR A 340 -4.34 -18.54 -7.67
C THR A 340 -4.68 -17.53 -8.77
N VAL A 341 -4.89 -18.00 -10.00
CA VAL A 341 -5.36 -17.19 -11.14
C VAL A 341 -6.74 -16.65 -10.87
N ARG A 342 -7.67 -17.51 -10.41
CA ARG A 342 -9.03 -17.09 -10.00
C ARG A 342 -8.98 -16.08 -8.87
N TRP A 343 -8.09 -16.28 -7.90
CA TRP A 343 -7.92 -15.37 -6.77
C TRP A 343 -7.40 -14.00 -7.23
N LEU A 344 -6.32 -13.94 -8.04
CA LEU A 344 -5.75 -12.70 -8.56
C LEU A 344 -6.74 -11.93 -9.45
N ARG A 345 -7.49 -12.64 -10.32
CA ARG A 345 -8.59 -12.04 -11.10
C ARG A 345 -9.71 -11.54 -10.19
N GLY A 346 -10.02 -12.27 -9.12
CA GLY A 346 -10.99 -11.84 -8.11
C GLY A 346 -10.53 -10.62 -7.31
N ALA A 347 -9.22 -10.42 -7.15
CA ALA A 347 -8.65 -9.22 -6.53
C ALA A 347 -8.68 -8.00 -7.46
N HIS A 348 -8.88 -8.19 -8.77
CA HIS A 348 -9.22 -7.14 -9.73
C HIS A 348 -10.74 -6.88 -9.72
N LEU A 349 -11.22 -6.35 -8.60
CA LEU A 349 -12.64 -6.19 -8.29
C LEU A 349 -13.42 -5.41 -9.36
N PRO A 350 -14.75 -5.60 -9.49
CA PRO A 350 -15.56 -4.88 -10.49
C PRO A 350 -15.56 -3.35 -10.31
N TYR A 351 -15.27 -2.86 -9.11
CA TYR A 351 -15.31 -1.43 -8.77
C TYR A 351 -13.94 -0.80 -8.56
N GLU A 352 -12.87 -1.55 -8.82
CA GLU A 352 -11.50 -1.05 -8.77
C GLU A 352 -10.71 -1.63 -9.94
N ASP A 353 -10.12 -0.74 -10.74
CA ASP A 353 -9.52 -1.10 -12.03
C ASP A 353 -8.05 -1.56 -11.92
N GLY A 354 -7.45 -1.56 -10.73
CA GLY A 354 -6.16 -2.22 -10.46
C GLY A 354 -6.35 -3.50 -9.64
N VAL A 355 -5.25 -4.05 -9.11
CA VAL A 355 -5.27 -5.21 -8.19
C VAL A 355 -5.03 -4.75 -6.77
N MET A 356 -5.89 -5.18 -5.87
CA MET A 356 -5.80 -4.83 -4.45
C MET A 356 -4.73 -5.66 -3.76
N TYR A 357 -4.00 -5.11 -2.78
CA TYR A 357 -3.07 -5.91 -1.98
C TYR A 357 -3.80 -7.03 -1.21
N MET A 358 -4.89 -6.66 -0.54
CA MET A 358 -5.85 -7.57 0.06
C MET A 358 -7.25 -7.11 -0.38
N PRO A 359 -8.21 -8.03 -0.61
CA PRO A 359 -9.58 -7.67 -0.92
C PRO A 359 -10.10 -6.61 0.05
N GLY A 360 -10.38 -5.43 -0.50
CA GLY A 360 -10.93 -4.30 0.21
C GLY A 360 -10.02 -3.17 0.72
N ARG A 361 -8.73 -3.23 0.43
CA ARG A 361 -7.73 -2.21 0.80
C ARG A 361 -7.53 -1.05 -0.22
N GLY A 362 -8.21 -1.05 -1.36
CA GLY A 362 -7.84 -0.24 -2.53
C GLY A 362 -6.79 -0.93 -3.41
N ALA A 363 -6.85 -0.69 -4.72
CA ALA A 363 -5.88 -1.15 -5.71
C ALA A 363 -4.52 -0.49 -5.50
N GLU A 364 -3.45 -1.28 -5.61
CA GLU A 364 -2.07 -0.86 -5.35
C GLU A 364 -1.15 -1.26 -6.51
N VAL A 365 -0.23 -0.38 -6.88
CA VAL A 365 0.50 -0.47 -8.15
C VAL A 365 1.51 -1.63 -8.20
N ARG A 366 2.21 -1.94 -7.11
CA ARG A 366 3.12 -3.09 -7.06
C ARG A 366 2.36 -4.41 -7.10
N CYS A 367 1.25 -4.51 -6.39
CA CYS A 367 0.35 -5.66 -6.40
C CYS A 367 -0.19 -5.91 -7.81
N THR A 368 -0.52 -4.82 -8.50
CA THR A 368 -0.95 -4.87 -9.90
C THR A 368 0.15 -5.36 -10.82
N LEU A 369 1.37 -4.83 -10.70
CA LEU A 369 2.52 -5.31 -11.47
C LEU A 369 2.81 -6.80 -11.23
N TRP A 370 2.87 -7.23 -9.96
CA TRP A 370 3.10 -8.63 -9.60
C TRP A 370 2.00 -9.54 -10.14
N ALA A 371 0.73 -9.13 -10.07
CA ALA A 371 -0.38 -9.89 -10.61
C ALA A 371 -0.32 -10.00 -12.15
N VAL A 372 0.02 -8.91 -12.84
CA VAL A 372 0.18 -8.91 -14.32
C VAL A 372 1.31 -9.86 -14.73
N GLU A 373 2.49 -9.75 -14.13
CA GLU A 373 3.62 -10.64 -14.45
C GLU A 373 3.33 -12.10 -14.06
N ALA A 374 2.66 -12.35 -12.94
CA ALA A 374 2.29 -13.70 -12.51
C ALA A 374 1.27 -14.36 -13.43
N LEU A 375 0.22 -13.64 -13.84
CA LEU A 375 -0.76 -14.15 -14.79
C LEU A 375 -0.11 -14.39 -16.16
N ALA A 376 0.72 -13.47 -16.64
CA ALA A 376 1.44 -13.62 -17.90
C ALA A 376 2.36 -14.86 -17.89
N ALA A 377 3.01 -15.16 -16.76
CA ALA A 377 3.88 -16.33 -16.61
C ALA A 377 3.15 -17.68 -16.78
N VAL A 378 1.82 -17.71 -16.62
CA VAL A 378 0.98 -18.90 -16.82
C VAL A 378 0.04 -18.77 -18.03
N GLY A 379 0.27 -17.78 -18.91
CA GLY A 379 -0.51 -17.59 -20.13
C GLY A 379 -1.88 -16.94 -19.93
N GLU A 380 -2.08 -16.26 -18.81
CA GLU A 380 -3.33 -15.58 -18.44
C GLU A 380 -3.13 -14.06 -18.40
N SER A 381 -4.23 -13.29 -18.39
CA SER A 381 -4.19 -11.83 -18.31
C SER A 381 -5.32 -11.24 -17.45
N LEU A 382 -5.14 -9.97 -17.06
CA LEU A 382 -6.19 -9.07 -16.58
C LEU A 382 -6.87 -8.35 -17.75
N ASP A 383 -7.91 -7.57 -17.45
CA ASP A 383 -8.49 -6.62 -18.39
C ASP A 383 -7.52 -5.44 -18.57
N THR A 384 -6.84 -5.40 -19.71
CA THR A 384 -5.82 -4.39 -20.02
C THR A 384 -6.42 -2.99 -20.20
N GLY A 385 -7.66 -2.88 -20.69
CA GLY A 385 -8.34 -1.60 -20.85
C GLY A 385 -8.69 -0.95 -19.51
N ARG A 386 -9.15 -1.75 -18.54
CA ARG A 386 -9.36 -1.31 -17.16
C ARG A 386 -8.03 -0.91 -16.52
N LEU A 387 -7.01 -1.75 -16.62
CA LEU A 387 -5.67 -1.48 -16.10
C LEU A 387 -5.10 -0.15 -16.60
N GLY A 388 -5.17 0.09 -17.92
CA GLY A 388 -4.68 1.34 -18.51
C GLY A 388 -5.40 2.57 -17.98
N ARG A 389 -6.73 2.53 -17.88
CA ARG A 389 -7.53 3.65 -17.34
C ARG A 389 -7.18 3.93 -15.88
N TRP A 390 -7.00 2.88 -15.09
CA TRP A 390 -6.60 3.01 -13.70
C TRP A 390 -5.25 3.69 -13.55
N ILE A 391 -4.23 3.22 -14.27
CA ILE A 391 -2.88 3.79 -14.22
C ILE A 391 -2.93 5.25 -14.68
N ARG A 392 -3.61 5.58 -15.78
CA ARG A 392 -3.78 6.99 -16.22
C ARG A 392 -4.37 7.88 -15.12
N GLY A 393 -5.34 7.36 -14.36
CA GLY A 393 -5.96 8.07 -13.25
C GLY A 393 -5.09 8.19 -11.99
N LEU A 394 -4.06 7.36 -11.86
CA LEU A 394 -3.15 7.34 -10.71
C LEU A 394 -2.03 8.38 -10.82
N GLN A 395 -1.72 8.87 -12.02
CA GLN A 395 -0.62 9.81 -12.24
C GLN A 395 -0.87 11.15 -11.52
N ASN A 396 0.07 11.53 -10.65
CA ASN A 396 0.03 12.77 -9.88
C ASN A 396 0.44 13.98 -10.74
N THR A 397 0.21 15.18 -10.21
CA THR A 397 0.53 16.46 -10.88
C THR A 397 2.02 16.69 -11.08
N ASP A 398 2.87 16.07 -10.26
CA ASP A 398 4.33 16.10 -10.42
C ASP A 398 4.83 15.16 -11.54
N GLY A 399 3.94 14.34 -12.10
CA GLY A 399 4.22 13.38 -13.16
C GLY A 399 4.51 11.96 -12.69
N GLY A 400 4.82 11.76 -11.41
CA GLY A 400 5.04 10.45 -10.81
C GLY A 400 3.74 9.75 -10.40
N PHE A 401 3.90 8.61 -9.74
CA PHE A 401 2.81 7.79 -9.21
C PHE A 401 3.11 7.41 -7.76
N GLY A 402 2.07 7.35 -6.93
CA GLY A 402 2.15 6.75 -5.60
C GLY A 402 1.56 5.35 -5.57
N TYR A 403 1.68 4.68 -4.42
CA TYR A 403 1.23 3.28 -4.23
C TYR A 403 -0.23 3.04 -4.64
N TRP A 404 -1.12 3.98 -4.32
CA TRP A 404 -2.54 3.97 -4.66
C TRP A 404 -3.03 5.41 -4.88
N LEU A 405 -4.28 5.57 -5.31
CA LEU A 405 -4.84 6.87 -5.71
C LEU A 405 -4.66 7.94 -4.62
N GLY A 406 -4.01 9.05 -5.00
CA GLY A 406 -3.77 10.22 -4.16
C GLY A 406 -2.57 10.15 -3.22
N ARG A 407 -1.83 9.05 -3.21
CA ARG A 407 -0.56 8.92 -2.46
C ARG A 407 0.53 9.72 -3.20
N GLY A 408 1.35 10.47 -2.47
CA GLY A 408 2.49 11.19 -3.04
C GLY A 408 3.44 10.28 -3.82
N SER A 409 4.04 10.83 -4.88
CA SER A 409 4.83 10.08 -5.85
C SER A 409 6.13 9.53 -5.27
N ASP A 410 6.49 8.32 -5.67
CA ASP A 410 7.76 7.69 -5.37
C ASP A 410 8.26 6.91 -6.59
N LEU A 411 9.55 6.58 -6.60
CA LEU A 411 10.18 5.94 -7.74
C LEU A 411 9.70 4.51 -7.95
N VAL A 412 9.50 3.72 -6.87
CA VAL A 412 9.09 2.32 -6.99
C VAL A 412 7.68 2.20 -7.57
N SER A 413 6.77 3.07 -7.15
CA SER A 413 5.40 3.17 -7.63
C SER A 413 5.34 3.68 -9.06
N THR A 414 6.11 4.73 -9.39
CA THR A 414 6.23 5.28 -10.74
C THR A 414 6.72 4.23 -11.72
N VAL A 415 7.78 3.50 -11.34
CA VAL A 415 8.32 2.43 -12.16
C VAL A 415 7.35 1.28 -12.29
N SER A 416 6.69 0.90 -11.20
CA SER A 416 5.71 -0.19 -11.24
C SER A 416 4.50 0.11 -12.12
N ALA A 417 4.07 1.38 -12.19
CA ALA A 417 2.99 1.81 -13.09
C ALA A 417 3.39 1.62 -14.56
N VAL A 418 4.56 2.14 -14.95
CA VAL A 418 5.06 2.04 -16.34
C VAL A 418 5.34 0.58 -16.71
N GLU A 419 5.99 -0.18 -15.82
CA GLU A 419 6.29 -1.60 -16.04
C GLU A 419 5.03 -2.45 -16.11
N ALA A 420 3.97 -2.12 -15.35
CA ALA A 420 2.69 -2.86 -15.41
C ALA A 420 1.99 -2.68 -16.75
N LEU A 421 2.02 -1.47 -17.34
CA LEU A 421 1.52 -1.23 -18.70
C LEU A 421 2.29 -2.06 -19.72
N ALA A 422 3.62 -2.00 -19.69
CA ALA A 422 4.48 -2.75 -20.60
C ALA A 422 4.31 -4.27 -20.43
N ALA A 423 4.19 -4.77 -19.19
CA ALA A 423 3.95 -6.18 -18.89
C ALA A 423 2.58 -6.66 -19.39
N ALA A 424 1.58 -5.77 -19.41
CA ALA A 424 0.25 -6.03 -19.96
C ALA A 424 0.17 -5.88 -21.50
N GLY A 425 1.29 -5.59 -22.17
CA GLY A 425 1.33 -5.39 -23.63
C GLY A 425 0.76 -4.05 -24.09
N LEU A 426 0.66 -3.06 -23.20
CA LEU A 426 0.26 -1.69 -23.52
C LEU A 426 1.50 -0.81 -23.70
N ASP A 427 1.44 0.13 -24.63
CA ASP A 427 2.47 1.17 -24.74
C ASP A 427 2.29 2.20 -23.61
N PRO A 428 3.29 2.40 -22.73
CA PRO A 428 3.19 3.42 -21.69
C PRO A 428 2.90 4.84 -22.20
N ALA A 429 3.31 5.16 -23.42
CA ALA A 429 3.07 6.48 -24.02
C ALA A 429 1.59 6.76 -24.28
N ASP A 430 0.76 5.72 -24.48
CA ASP A 430 -0.68 5.88 -24.68
C ASP A 430 -1.43 6.17 -23.38
N TRP A 431 -0.86 5.81 -22.22
CA TRP A 431 -1.56 5.81 -20.93
C TRP A 431 -0.97 6.77 -19.90
N THR A 432 0.21 7.33 -20.16
CA THR A 432 0.91 8.23 -19.23
C THR A 432 1.37 9.50 -19.92
N ASP A 433 1.46 10.60 -19.17
CA ASP A 433 2.22 11.78 -19.61
C ASP A 433 3.72 11.49 -19.46
N VAL A 434 4.34 10.96 -20.51
CA VAL A 434 5.75 10.55 -20.52
C VAL A 434 6.70 11.71 -20.18
N PRO A 435 6.57 12.92 -20.77
CA PRO A 435 7.38 14.07 -20.35
C PRO A 435 7.27 14.37 -18.85
N ALA A 436 6.09 14.21 -18.25
CA ALA A 436 5.92 14.38 -16.81
C ALA A 436 6.61 13.27 -16.00
N VAL A 437 6.54 12.01 -16.44
CA VAL A 437 7.27 10.91 -15.79
C VAL A 437 8.78 11.17 -15.83
N LEU A 438 9.33 11.56 -16.98
CA LEU A 438 10.76 11.85 -17.12
C LEU A 438 11.22 13.01 -16.23
N ARG A 439 10.39 14.04 -16.08
CA ARG A 439 10.65 15.16 -15.15
C ARG A 439 10.66 14.69 -13.69
N PHE A 440 9.72 13.83 -13.30
CA PHE A 440 9.72 13.23 -11.96
C PHE A 440 11.00 12.42 -11.71
N LEU A 441 11.41 11.57 -12.66
CA LEU A 441 12.66 10.82 -12.55
C LEU A 441 13.87 11.76 -12.42
N ALA A 442 13.92 12.84 -13.20
CA ALA A 442 14.99 13.83 -13.10
C ALA A 442 15.10 14.46 -11.70
N ASN A 443 13.97 14.68 -11.01
CA ASN A 443 13.95 15.20 -9.64
C ASN A 443 14.45 14.18 -8.60
N CYS A 444 14.42 12.88 -8.91
CA CYS A 444 15.00 11.82 -8.08
C CYS A 444 16.48 11.55 -8.40
N ARG A 445 17.07 12.22 -9.40
CA ARG A 445 18.44 11.96 -9.87
C ARG A 445 19.47 12.66 -8.98
N HIS A 446 20.54 11.93 -8.68
CA HIS A 446 21.77 12.42 -8.08
C HIS A 446 22.96 12.11 -9.01
N GLN A 447 24.14 12.60 -8.64
CA GLN A 447 25.38 12.34 -9.37
C GLN A 447 25.65 10.84 -9.55
N ASP A 448 25.42 10.04 -8.49
CA ASP A 448 25.80 8.63 -8.43
C ASP A 448 24.63 7.65 -8.54
N GLY A 449 23.43 8.11 -8.91
CA GLY A 449 22.25 7.25 -9.06
C GLY A 449 20.93 7.97 -8.81
N TYR A 450 19.92 7.23 -8.36
CA TYR A 450 18.58 7.74 -8.08
C TYR A 450 18.16 7.42 -6.65
N GLY A 451 17.53 8.40 -6.00
CA GLY A 451 16.83 8.24 -4.74
C GLY A 451 15.42 7.66 -4.95
N PRO A 452 14.81 7.04 -3.92
CA PRO A 452 13.43 6.54 -3.99
C PRO A 452 12.38 7.66 -4.07
N VAL A 453 12.73 8.87 -3.63
CA VAL A 453 11.92 10.10 -3.73
C VAL A 453 12.88 11.27 -4.00
N PRO A 454 12.40 12.45 -4.45
CA PRO A 454 13.26 13.61 -4.65
C PRO A 454 14.06 13.98 -3.40
N GLY A 455 15.37 14.18 -3.58
CA GLY A 455 16.30 14.56 -2.50
C GLY A 455 16.70 13.44 -1.53
N ALA A 456 16.13 12.24 -1.63
CA ALA A 456 16.56 11.11 -0.82
C ALA A 456 17.86 10.49 -1.35
N GLU A 457 18.68 9.96 -0.44
CA GLU A 457 19.95 9.33 -0.79
C GLU A 457 19.80 8.24 -1.87
N PRO A 458 20.75 8.15 -2.83
CA PRO A 458 20.70 7.14 -3.87
C PRO A 458 20.67 5.72 -3.33
N ALA A 459 19.74 4.92 -3.84
CA ALA A 459 19.64 3.50 -3.54
C ALA A 459 19.85 2.67 -4.81
N LEU A 460 20.43 1.48 -4.66
CA LEU A 460 20.67 0.60 -5.81
C LEU A 460 19.36 0.20 -6.50
N ALA A 461 18.34 -0.20 -5.73
CA ALA A 461 17.04 -0.59 -6.28
C ALA A 461 16.39 0.55 -7.08
N ALA A 462 16.41 1.76 -6.51
CA ALA A 462 15.90 2.97 -7.17
C ALA A 462 16.66 3.27 -8.48
N THR A 463 17.99 3.22 -8.44
CA THR A 463 18.83 3.43 -9.65
C THR A 463 18.55 2.37 -10.74
N ALA A 464 18.41 1.10 -10.33
CA ALA A 464 18.11 -0.01 -11.25
C ALA A 464 16.74 0.13 -11.90
N GLN A 465 15.73 0.52 -11.12
CA GLN A 465 14.36 0.78 -11.56
C GLN A 465 14.29 1.97 -12.52
N ALA A 466 14.96 3.08 -12.19
CA ALA A 466 15.03 4.25 -13.07
C ALA A 466 15.63 3.91 -14.43
N ALA A 467 16.72 3.12 -14.47
CA ALA A 467 17.35 2.69 -15.71
C ALA A 467 16.37 1.90 -16.62
N ARG A 468 15.57 0.99 -16.05
CA ARG A 468 14.60 0.21 -16.84
C ARG A 468 13.45 1.06 -17.38
N VAL A 469 12.97 2.02 -16.61
CA VAL A 469 11.90 2.91 -17.07
C VAL A 469 12.39 3.89 -18.12
N LEU A 470 13.61 4.41 -17.97
CA LEU A 470 14.23 5.23 -19.01
C LEU A 470 14.26 4.49 -20.35
N ASP A 471 14.69 3.22 -20.35
CA ASP A 471 14.70 2.38 -21.56
C ASP A 471 13.28 2.20 -22.15
N LEU A 472 12.29 1.86 -21.30
CA LEU A 472 10.90 1.73 -21.72
C LEU A 472 10.28 3.01 -22.30
N LEU A 473 10.79 4.18 -21.90
CA LEU A 473 10.32 5.49 -22.34
C LEU A 473 11.16 6.10 -23.46
N GLY A 474 12.05 5.32 -24.07
CA GLY A 474 12.86 5.75 -25.23
C GLY A 474 14.20 6.41 -24.89
N GLU A 475 14.57 6.50 -23.61
CA GLU A 475 15.84 7.06 -23.11
C GLU A 475 16.94 5.98 -22.99
N GLY A 476 17.14 5.20 -24.07
CA GLY A 476 18.00 4.01 -24.06
C GLY A 476 19.50 4.29 -23.83
N GLY A 477 19.99 5.46 -24.23
CA GLY A 477 21.37 5.88 -23.97
C GLY A 477 21.65 6.05 -22.47
N PRO A 478 20.95 6.99 -21.80
CA PRO A 478 21.01 7.15 -20.35
C PRO A 478 20.74 5.86 -19.57
N ALA A 479 19.76 5.06 -20.00
CA ALA A 479 19.45 3.78 -19.37
C ALA A 479 20.64 2.81 -19.36
N ARG A 480 21.31 2.63 -20.51
CA ARG A 480 22.49 1.74 -20.62
C ARG A 480 23.68 2.24 -19.81
N GLU A 481 23.91 3.55 -19.75
CA GLU A 481 24.96 4.15 -18.92
C GLU A 481 24.74 3.81 -17.43
N LEU A 482 23.52 4.03 -16.93
CA LEU A 482 23.15 3.69 -15.55
C LEU A 482 23.29 2.19 -15.27
N GLY A 483 22.80 1.34 -16.18
CA GLY A 483 22.91 -0.12 -16.05
C GLY A 483 24.36 -0.60 -16.03
N ALA A 484 25.22 -0.03 -16.87
CA ALA A 484 26.65 -0.36 -16.88
C ALA A 484 27.36 0.07 -15.59
N GLY A 485 27.02 1.25 -15.07
CA GLY A 485 27.54 1.73 -13.78
C GLY A 485 27.10 0.85 -12.60
N LEU A 486 25.87 0.33 -12.63
CA LEU A 486 25.38 -0.64 -11.63
C LEU A 486 26.14 -1.96 -11.69
N ALA A 487 26.39 -2.49 -12.88
CA ALA A 487 27.09 -3.77 -13.07
C ALA A 487 28.50 -3.79 -12.43
N GLN A 488 29.16 -2.63 -12.34
CA GLN A 488 30.47 -2.47 -11.72
C GLN A 488 30.45 -2.53 -10.18
N ARG A 489 29.28 -2.50 -9.56
CA ARG A 489 29.12 -2.47 -8.08
C ARG A 489 29.15 -3.85 -7.43
N SER A 490 29.13 -4.94 -8.22
CA SER A 490 29.21 -6.30 -7.68
C SER A 490 30.57 -6.51 -6.99
N GLY A 491 30.54 -6.99 -5.75
CA GLY A 491 31.75 -7.26 -4.95
C GLY A 491 32.27 -8.71 -5.07
N PRO A 492 33.35 -9.06 -4.36
CA PRO A 492 33.92 -10.41 -4.38
C PRO A 492 32.95 -11.53 -3.95
N LEU A 493 32.02 -11.22 -3.04
CA LEU A 493 30.96 -12.12 -2.60
C LEU A 493 29.91 -12.41 -3.70
N GLY A 494 29.95 -11.64 -4.79
CA GLY A 494 28.89 -11.57 -5.78
C GLY A 494 27.65 -10.85 -5.25
N GLY A 495 26.67 -10.68 -6.14
CA GLY A 495 25.44 -9.95 -5.83
C GLY A 495 25.67 -8.45 -5.60
N PHE A 496 24.60 -7.76 -5.20
CA PHE A 496 24.55 -6.31 -5.09
C PHE A 496 23.93 -5.90 -3.76
N GLY A 497 24.49 -4.85 -3.14
CA GLY A 497 23.97 -4.26 -1.90
C GLY A 497 23.14 -2.99 -2.13
N PRO A 498 22.39 -2.53 -1.13
CA PRO A 498 21.48 -1.39 -1.29
C PRO A 498 22.23 -0.06 -1.45
N SER A 499 23.47 0.01 -0.95
CA SER A 499 24.41 1.12 -1.10
C SER A 499 25.75 0.61 -1.65
N PRO A 500 26.63 1.48 -2.18
CA PRO A 500 27.91 1.07 -2.79
C PRO A 500 28.85 0.27 -1.87
N ARG A 501 28.72 0.43 -0.55
CA ARG A 501 29.50 -0.32 0.46
C ARG A 501 28.63 -1.27 1.30
N GLY A 502 27.35 -1.41 0.95
CA GLY A 502 26.41 -2.24 1.67
C GLY A 502 26.67 -3.74 1.42
N LEU A 503 26.33 -4.57 2.41
CA LEU A 503 26.33 -6.02 2.22
C LEU A 503 25.35 -6.39 1.10
N PRO A 504 25.71 -7.31 0.18
CA PRO A 504 24.78 -7.81 -0.82
C PRO A 504 23.51 -8.40 -0.21
N ASP A 505 22.37 -8.08 -0.81
CA ASP A 505 21.06 -8.58 -0.41
C ASP A 505 20.27 -9.07 -1.62
N LEU A 506 19.24 -9.86 -1.38
CA LEU A 506 18.48 -10.53 -2.43
C LEU A 506 17.69 -9.57 -3.31
N LEU A 507 17.11 -8.51 -2.74
CA LEU A 507 16.31 -7.53 -3.46
C LEU A 507 17.20 -6.69 -4.37
N SER A 508 18.25 -6.10 -3.82
CA SER A 508 19.25 -5.32 -4.56
C SER A 508 19.87 -6.14 -5.69
N THR A 509 20.21 -7.41 -5.40
CA THR A 509 20.72 -8.32 -6.43
C THR A 509 19.70 -8.61 -7.52
N TYR A 510 18.44 -8.87 -7.16
CA TYR A 510 17.37 -9.10 -8.13
C TYR A 510 17.17 -7.89 -9.05
N GLN A 511 17.10 -6.68 -8.47
CA GLN A 511 16.90 -5.44 -9.24
C GLN A 511 18.05 -5.17 -10.21
N ALA A 512 19.30 -5.32 -9.77
CA ALA A 512 20.47 -5.14 -10.63
C ALA A 512 20.51 -6.15 -11.79
N VAL A 513 20.33 -7.43 -11.49
CA VAL A 513 20.38 -8.50 -12.50
C VAL A 513 19.20 -8.37 -13.47
N LEU A 514 17.99 -8.06 -12.99
CA LEU A 514 16.85 -7.75 -13.84
C LEU A 514 17.18 -6.60 -14.80
N THR A 515 17.72 -5.49 -14.29
CA THR A 515 18.11 -4.34 -15.13
C THR A 515 19.18 -4.72 -16.14
N GLN A 516 20.21 -5.47 -15.77
CA GLN A 516 21.23 -5.97 -16.72
C GLN A 516 20.58 -6.79 -17.84
N ARG A 517 19.68 -7.72 -17.48
CA ARG A 517 18.96 -8.55 -18.47
C ARG A 517 18.05 -7.72 -19.37
N THR A 518 17.31 -6.75 -18.82
CA THR A 518 16.43 -5.86 -19.58
C THR A 518 17.21 -5.04 -20.60
N LEU A 519 18.37 -4.50 -20.21
CA LEU A 519 19.19 -3.62 -21.06
C LEU A 519 20.16 -4.36 -21.98
N GLY A 520 20.18 -5.69 -21.96
CA GLY A 520 21.11 -6.52 -22.74
C GLY A 520 22.57 -6.43 -22.27
N LEU A 521 22.80 -6.10 -21.00
CA LEU A 521 24.13 -6.02 -20.40
C LEU A 521 24.60 -7.39 -19.87
N PRO A 522 25.93 -7.65 -19.84
CA PRO A 522 26.47 -8.87 -19.27
C PRO A 522 26.09 -9.05 -17.79
N VAL A 523 25.84 -10.29 -17.39
CA VAL A 523 25.58 -10.69 -16.00
C VAL A 523 26.73 -11.59 -15.54
N ASP A 524 27.34 -11.27 -14.39
CA ASP A 524 28.31 -12.14 -13.72
C ASP A 524 27.58 -13.34 -13.08
N LEU A 525 27.43 -14.42 -13.85
CA LEU A 525 26.75 -15.64 -13.39
C LEU A 525 27.51 -16.34 -12.27
N ASP A 526 28.85 -16.28 -12.26
CA ASP A 526 29.64 -16.92 -11.20
C ASP A 526 29.53 -16.16 -9.88
N GLY A 527 29.57 -14.83 -9.92
CA GLY A 527 29.24 -13.99 -8.77
C GLY A 527 27.82 -14.24 -8.27
N LEU A 528 26.84 -14.32 -9.19
CA LEU A 528 25.46 -14.62 -8.82
C LEU A 528 25.33 -15.99 -8.13
N ARG A 529 25.99 -17.03 -8.65
CA ARG A 529 26.01 -18.38 -8.02
C ARG A 529 26.62 -18.33 -6.62
N ARG A 530 27.75 -17.63 -6.43
CA ARG A 530 28.37 -17.45 -5.11
C ARG A 530 27.42 -16.76 -4.13
N PHE A 531 26.77 -15.68 -4.56
CA PHE A 531 25.80 -14.96 -3.74
C PHE A 531 24.60 -15.83 -3.37
N LEU A 532 23.98 -16.51 -4.35
CA LEU A 532 22.81 -17.36 -4.11
C LEU A 532 23.12 -18.50 -3.13
N ALA A 533 24.33 -19.06 -3.18
CA ALA A 533 24.77 -20.07 -2.21
C ALA A 533 24.82 -19.54 -0.76
N LYS A 534 25.00 -18.22 -0.56
CA LYS A 534 25.01 -17.59 0.77
C LYS A 534 23.63 -17.24 1.30
N VAL A 535 22.68 -16.94 0.42
CA VAL A 535 21.30 -16.59 0.81
C VAL A 535 20.32 -17.77 0.75
N ARG A 536 20.74 -18.92 0.18
CA ARG A 536 19.94 -20.15 0.22
C ARG A 536 19.96 -20.74 1.63
N VAL A 537 18.78 -20.92 2.21
CA VAL A 537 18.59 -21.46 3.57
C VAL A 537 17.57 -22.59 3.49
N GLY A 538 18.03 -23.83 3.67
CA GLY A 538 17.20 -25.02 3.46
C GLY A 538 16.67 -25.07 2.02
N SER A 539 15.36 -25.22 1.87
CA SER A 539 14.66 -25.21 0.58
C SER A 539 14.28 -23.80 0.09
N GLY A 540 14.55 -22.74 0.85
CA GLY A 540 14.15 -21.37 0.54
C GLY A 540 15.32 -20.39 0.46
N PHE A 541 14.99 -19.10 0.45
CA PHE A 541 15.93 -17.99 0.39
C PHE A 541 15.70 -17.01 1.52
N ALA A 542 16.77 -16.38 1.99
CA ALA A 542 16.75 -15.26 2.91
C ALA A 542 17.06 -13.94 2.19
N TRP A 543 16.65 -12.81 2.77
CA TRP A 543 16.97 -11.48 2.24
C TRP A 543 18.46 -11.14 2.30
N SER A 544 19.16 -11.64 3.32
CA SER A 544 20.56 -11.29 3.60
C SER A 544 21.38 -12.56 3.87
N PRO A 545 22.68 -12.58 3.49
CA PRO A 545 23.62 -13.64 3.88
C PRO A 545 23.77 -13.85 5.39
N LEU A 546 23.37 -12.88 6.21
CA LEU A 546 23.44 -12.97 7.69
C LEU A 546 22.26 -13.73 8.29
N SER A 547 21.16 -13.86 7.54
CA SER A 547 19.95 -14.50 8.01
C SER A 547 20.09 -16.02 8.03
N ARG A 548 19.60 -16.64 9.10
CA ARG A 548 19.62 -18.11 9.29
C ARG A 548 18.27 -18.77 9.03
N GLN A 549 17.27 -18.00 8.62
CA GLN A 549 15.91 -18.45 8.34
C GLN A 549 15.48 -17.95 6.97
N PRO A 550 14.65 -18.73 6.22
CA PRO A 550 14.07 -18.26 4.98
C PRO A 550 13.12 -17.08 5.23
N ALA A 551 13.02 -16.17 4.27
CA ALA A 551 12.28 -14.92 4.41
C ALA A 551 10.91 -14.91 3.72
N GLY A 552 10.32 -16.09 3.54
CA GLY A 552 8.96 -16.26 3.01
C GLY A 552 8.86 -16.28 1.47
N LEU A 553 7.62 -16.18 0.98
CA LEU A 553 7.27 -16.42 -0.42
C LEU A 553 7.89 -15.41 -1.39
N LEU A 554 7.99 -14.14 -1.02
CA LEU A 554 8.55 -13.10 -1.89
C LEU A 554 10.04 -13.34 -2.12
N ALA A 555 10.82 -13.56 -1.05
CA ALA A 555 12.23 -13.92 -1.17
C ALA A 555 12.41 -15.24 -1.93
N GLY A 556 11.56 -16.24 -1.67
CA GLY A 556 11.54 -17.50 -2.43
C GLY A 556 11.37 -17.27 -3.93
N CYS A 557 10.40 -16.46 -4.34
CA CYS A 557 10.12 -16.12 -5.73
C CYS A 557 11.31 -15.44 -6.42
N LEU A 558 11.90 -14.41 -5.79
CA LEU A 558 13.06 -13.71 -6.36
C LEU A 558 14.28 -14.62 -6.46
N GLY A 559 14.56 -15.38 -5.40
CA GLY A 559 15.71 -16.28 -5.36
C GLY A 559 15.63 -17.43 -6.36
N GLU A 560 14.44 -18.01 -6.54
CA GLU A 560 14.24 -19.09 -7.53
C GLU A 560 14.36 -18.60 -8.97
N GLN A 561 13.90 -17.38 -9.28
CA GLN A 561 14.13 -16.77 -10.59
C GLN A 561 15.61 -16.55 -10.88
N LEU A 562 16.36 -16.01 -9.90
CA LEU A 562 17.81 -15.83 -10.04
C LEU A 562 18.55 -17.17 -10.14
N ALA A 563 18.12 -18.19 -9.40
CA ALA A 563 18.71 -19.53 -9.47
C ALA A 563 18.45 -20.19 -10.82
N ALA A 564 17.23 -20.06 -11.37
CA ALA A 564 16.91 -20.54 -12.71
C ALA A 564 17.78 -19.85 -13.77
N LEU A 565 17.98 -18.53 -13.65
CA LEU A 565 18.89 -17.80 -14.54
C LEU A 565 20.34 -18.29 -14.40
N ALA A 566 20.83 -18.47 -13.18
CA ALA A 566 22.20 -18.90 -12.91
C ALA A 566 22.51 -20.35 -13.34
N ALA A 567 21.47 -21.18 -13.51
CA ALA A 567 21.58 -22.58 -13.93
C ALA A 567 21.51 -22.78 -15.46
N SER A 568 21.05 -21.77 -16.22
CA SER A 568 20.91 -21.90 -17.68
C SER A 568 22.21 -21.56 -18.41
N ASP A 569 22.77 -22.53 -19.14
CA ASP A 569 23.85 -22.31 -20.13
C ASP A 569 23.30 -22.01 -21.54
N ALA A 570 21.97 -22.05 -21.76
CA ALA A 570 21.34 -21.83 -23.07
C ALA A 570 19.98 -21.11 -22.95
N ALA A 571 19.96 -19.82 -23.34
CA ALA A 571 18.83 -18.89 -23.52
C ALA A 571 17.81 -18.73 -22.36
N PRO A 572 17.28 -17.52 -22.12
CA PRO A 572 16.98 -17.07 -20.77
C PRO A 572 15.55 -17.39 -20.32
N SER A 573 15.40 -17.91 -19.10
CA SER A 573 14.18 -17.60 -18.35
C SER A 573 14.10 -16.08 -18.23
N ARG A 574 13.04 -15.48 -18.78
CA ARG A 574 12.77 -14.05 -18.62
C ARG A 574 12.62 -13.79 -17.12
N LEU A 575 13.50 -12.97 -16.55
CA LEU A 575 13.27 -12.41 -15.22
C LEU A 575 12.05 -11.50 -15.29
N LEU A 576 11.11 -11.69 -14.37
CA LEU A 576 9.88 -10.92 -14.32
C LEU A 576 10.13 -9.55 -13.69
N ARG A 577 9.31 -8.55 -14.03
CA ARG A 577 9.42 -7.22 -13.43
C ARG A 577 8.76 -7.19 -12.06
N LEU A 578 9.51 -7.56 -11.03
CA LEU A 578 9.01 -7.61 -9.66
C LEU A 578 9.67 -6.52 -8.81
N ASN A 579 8.89 -5.53 -8.39
CA ASN A 579 9.33 -4.44 -7.53
C ASN A 579 8.78 -4.63 -6.11
N LEU A 580 9.56 -4.27 -5.09
CA LEU A 580 9.21 -4.33 -3.68
C LEU A 580 9.44 -2.99 -3.00
#